data_AF-A0AA37NL70-F1
#
_entry.id   AF-A0AA37NL70-F1
#
_cell.length_a   1.000
_cell.length_b   1.000
_cell.length_c   1.000
_cell.angle_alpha   90.00
_cell.angle_beta   90.00
_cell.angle_gamma   90.00
#
_symmetry.space_group_name_H-M   'P 1'
#
loop_
_entity.id
_entity.type
_entity.pdbx_description
1 polymer ?
#
loop_
_entity_poly.entity_id
_entity_poly.type
_entity_poly.pdbx_seq_one_letter_code
_entity_poly.pdbx_strand_id
1 'polypeptide(L)'
;MENPGDEGNLVQEAEILKAFSIVAGVRCEGRRLTLMPRLPWLWDTMECVDWPVTDADGRTHRIRFTVRHERWLRRCTVELEGIGRFEGTDIRFGPFPRLLNNPKGYETELIGNASWIWVRGIKGDKRTITVEL
;
A
#
# COMPACT_ATOMS: atom_id res chain seq x y z
N MET A 1 -13.39 28.48 -31.24
CA MET A 1 -13.69 27.05 -31.19
C MET A 1 -12.92 26.53 -30.01
N GLU A 2 -13.57 26.43 -28.85
CA GLU A 2 -13.01 25.74 -27.68
C GLU A 2 -12.84 24.28 -28.08
N ASN A 3 -11.66 23.70 -27.86
CA ASN A 3 -11.38 22.31 -28.19
C ASN A 3 -11.70 21.46 -26.95
N PRO A 4 -12.86 20.78 -26.88
CA PRO A 4 -13.23 19.95 -25.73
C PRO A 4 -12.45 18.63 -25.70
N GLY A 5 -11.55 18.38 -26.67
CA GLY A 5 -10.70 17.21 -26.71
C GLY A 5 -9.55 17.22 -25.71
N ASP A 6 -9.31 18.35 -25.02
CA ASP A 6 -8.20 18.54 -24.08
C ASP A 6 -8.61 18.32 -22.61
N GLU A 7 -9.92 18.16 -22.32
CA GLU A 7 -10.42 18.02 -20.95
C GLU A 7 -10.41 16.58 -20.42
N GLY A 8 -9.95 15.60 -21.21
CA GLY A 8 -9.96 14.19 -20.83
C GLY A 8 -11.38 13.64 -20.69
N ASN A 9 -11.71 12.55 -21.38
CA ASN A 9 -13.00 11.92 -21.14
C ASN A 9 -12.96 11.10 -19.83
N LEU A 10 -14.14 10.75 -19.31
CA LEU A 10 -14.27 9.98 -18.06
C LEU A 10 -13.47 8.66 -18.07
N VAL A 11 -13.26 8.06 -19.24
CA VAL A 11 -12.47 6.82 -19.37
C VAL A 11 -11.01 7.08 -19.05
N GLN A 12 -10.43 8.17 -19.56
CA GLN A 12 -9.05 8.56 -19.28
C GLN A 12 -8.86 8.90 -17.80
N GLU A 13 -9.80 9.64 -17.20
CA GLU A 13 -9.77 9.94 -15.77
C GLU A 13 -9.85 8.67 -14.90
N ALA A 14 -10.72 7.72 -15.28
CA ALA A 14 -10.83 6.44 -14.59
C ALA A 14 -9.54 5.59 -14.72
N GLU A 15 -8.86 5.64 -15.86
CA GLU A 15 -7.57 4.96 -16.06
C GLU A 15 -6.47 5.54 -15.16
N ILE A 16 -6.42 6.87 -15.03
CA ILE A 16 -5.49 7.56 -14.14
C ILE A 16 -5.74 7.14 -12.68
N LEU A 17 -7.00 7.19 -12.23
CA LEU A 17 -7.38 6.78 -10.87
C LEU A 17 -7.06 5.30 -10.61
N LYS A 18 -7.27 4.43 -11.59
CA LYS A 18 -6.92 3.01 -11.51
C LYS A 18 -5.41 2.83 -11.36
N ALA A 19 -4.60 3.56 -12.12
CA ALA A 19 -3.15 3.49 -12.03
C ALA A 19 -2.66 3.87 -10.62
N PHE A 20 -3.14 4.99 -10.07
CA PHE A 20 -2.80 5.40 -8.70
C PHE A 20 -3.31 4.41 -7.65
N SER A 21 -4.51 3.86 -7.83
CA SER A 21 -5.07 2.84 -6.93
C SER A 21 -4.23 1.56 -6.90
N ILE A 22 -3.66 1.16 -8.04
CA ILE A 22 -2.74 0.00 -8.13
C ILE A 22 -1.42 0.29 -7.40
N VAL A 23 -0.88 1.50 -7.53
CA VAL A 23 0.36 1.91 -6.86
C VAL A 23 0.17 2.03 -5.35
N ALA A 24 -0.92 2.68 -4.91
CA ALA A 24 -1.31 2.80 -3.51
C ALA A 24 -1.53 1.43 -2.86
N GLY A 25 -2.18 0.51 -3.58
CA GLY A 25 -2.33 -0.87 -3.16
C GLY A 25 -3.23 -1.05 -1.92
N VAL A 26 -4.20 -0.16 -1.73
CA VAL A 26 -5.13 -0.19 -0.59
C VAL A 26 -6.35 -1.03 -0.93
N ARG A 27 -6.72 -1.96 -0.04
CA ARG A 27 -7.95 -2.76 -0.14
C ARG A 27 -8.60 -2.93 1.23
N CYS A 28 -9.91 -3.06 1.27
CA CYS A 28 -10.64 -3.47 2.47
C CYS A 28 -11.50 -4.68 2.12
N GLU A 29 -11.28 -5.79 2.82
CA GLU A 29 -12.06 -7.01 2.68
C GLU A 29 -12.78 -7.26 4.01
N GLY A 30 -14.12 -7.25 4.00
CA GLY A 30 -14.89 -7.19 5.23
C GLY A 30 -14.62 -5.86 5.96
N ARG A 31 -14.03 -5.96 7.15
CA ARG A 31 -13.56 -4.83 7.98
C ARG A 31 -12.05 -4.84 8.20
N ARG A 32 -11.29 -5.58 7.38
CA ARG A 32 -9.83 -5.68 7.45
C ARG A 32 -9.20 -4.87 6.33
N LEU A 33 -8.31 -3.97 6.71
CA LEU A 33 -7.52 -3.16 5.78
C LEU A 33 -6.29 -3.97 5.34
N THR A 34 -6.01 -3.96 4.04
CA THR A 34 -4.80 -4.54 3.47
C THR A 34 -4.07 -3.50 2.64
N LEU A 35 -2.80 -3.26 2.95
CA LEU A 35 -1.92 -2.38 2.19
C LEU A 35 -0.85 -3.19 1.46
N MET A 36 -0.78 -3.05 0.15
CA MET A 36 0.21 -3.71 -0.72
C MET A 36 0.87 -2.67 -1.64
N PRO A 37 1.68 -1.74 -1.10
CA PRO A 37 2.17 -0.62 -1.89
C PRO A 37 3.11 -1.10 -3.00
N ARG A 38 2.92 -0.59 -4.21
CA ARG A 38 3.65 -1.01 -5.43
C ARG A 38 4.43 0.16 -6.02
N LEU A 39 5.38 0.69 -5.24
CA LEU A 39 6.21 1.80 -5.70
C LEU A 39 7.00 1.38 -6.95
N PRO A 40 6.95 2.17 -8.04
CA PRO A 40 7.87 2.02 -9.16
C PRO A 40 9.33 2.01 -8.69
N TRP A 41 10.20 1.35 -9.45
CA TRP A 41 11.59 1.12 -9.04
C TRP A 41 12.34 2.41 -8.66
N LEU A 42 12.12 3.48 -9.44
CA LEU A 42 12.76 4.78 -9.24
C LEU A 42 12.13 5.63 -8.13
N TRP A 43 11.08 5.14 -7.46
CA TRP A 43 10.41 5.87 -6.39
C TRP A 43 10.89 5.38 -5.03
N ASP A 44 11.41 6.30 -4.22
CA ASP A 44 11.85 6.01 -2.85
C ASP A 44 10.79 6.37 -1.82
N THR A 45 9.79 7.19 -2.18
CA THR A 45 8.73 7.61 -1.26
C THR A 45 7.40 7.79 -2.00
N MET A 46 6.31 7.45 -1.31
CA MET A 46 4.95 7.78 -1.70
C MET A 46 4.20 8.23 -0.43
N GLU A 47 3.44 9.32 -0.55
CA GLU A 47 2.50 9.76 0.48
C GLU A 47 1.09 9.77 -0.12
N CYS A 48 0.15 9.20 0.62
CA CYS A 48 -1.27 9.25 0.32
C CYS A 48 -1.99 9.89 1.50
N VAL A 49 -2.64 11.03 1.26
CA VAL A 49 -3.40 11.78 2.25
C VAL A 49 -4.89 11.66 1.93
N ASP A 50 -5.71 11.47 2.97
CA ASP A 50 -7.16 11.38 2.86
C ASP A 50 -7.66 10.29 1.90
N TRP A 51 -6.96 9.15 1.86
CA TRP A 51 -7.31 8.05 0.96
C TRP A 51 -8.64 7.42 1.39
N PRO A 52 -9.66 7.36 0.53
CA PRO A 52 -10.95 6.77 0.86
C PRO A 52 -10.87 5.26 0.88
N VAL A 53 -11.43 4.65 1.92
CA VAL A 53 -11.56 3.20 2.05
C VAL A 53 -12.97 2.87 2.51
N THR A 54 -13.72 2.18 1.65
CA THR A 54 -15.07 1.72 1.97
C THR A 54 -15.02 0.32 2.60
N ASP A 55 -15.61 0.16 3.78
CA ASP A 55 -15.77 -1.15 4.43
C ASP A 55 -16.98 -1.91 3.90
N ALA A 56 -17.15 -3.16 4.34
CA ALA A 56 -18.27 -4.01 3.93
C ALA A 56 -19.66 -3.48 4.35
N ASP A 57 -19.74 -2.57 5.32
CA ASP A 57 -20.98 -1.92 5.74
C ASP A 57 -21.30 -0.66 4.89
N GLY A 58 -20.47 -0.39 3.87
CA GLY A 58 -20.60 0.78 3.01
C GLY A 58 -20.09 2.08 3.64
N ARG A 59 -19.45 2.03 4.83
CA ARG A 59 -18.89 3.22 5.47
C ARG A 59 -17.54 3.55 4.86
N THR A 60 -17.39 4.80 4.43
CA THR A 60 -16.11 5.31 3.93
C THR A 60 -15.29 5.88 5.09
N HIS A 61 -14.10 5.32 5.28
CA HIS A 61 -13.07 5.82 6.19
C HIS A 61 -12.00 6.56 5.40
N ARG A 62 -11.25 7.42 6.07
CA ARG A 62 -10.13 8.15 5.49
C ARG A 62 -8.86 7.75 6.20
N ILE A 63 -7.86 7.32 5.44
CA ILE A 63 -6.55 6.95 5.96
C ILE A 63 -5.47 7.85 5.37
N ARG A 64 -4.39 8.04 6.12
CA ARG A 64 -3.13 8.58 5.60
C ARG A 64 -2.07 7.51 5.72
N PHE A 65 -1.23 7.39 4.70
CA PHE A 65 -0.05 6.56 4.81
C PHE A 65 1.11 7.07 3.98
N THR A 66 2.31 6.82 4.50
CA THR A 66 3.57 7.15 3.83
C THR A 66 4.40 5.89 3.74
N VAL A 67 4.89 5.58 2.54
CA VAL A 67 5.80 4.48 2.28
C VAL A 67 7.15 5.07 1.94
N ARG A 68 8.20 4.68 2.67
CA ARG A 68 9.59 5.02 2.36
C ARG A 68 10.37 3.76 2.12
N HIS A 69 11.08 3.69 1.00
CA HIS A 69 11.90 2.56 0.64
C HIS A 69 13.37 2.97 0.51
N GLU A 70 14.16 2.65 1.52
CA GLU A 70 15.60 2.90 1.57
C GLU A 70 16.33 1.67 1.02
N ARG A 71 16.39 1.56 -0.31
CA ARG A 71 16.89 0.34 -1.02
C ARG A 71 18.31 -0.04 -0.60
N TRP A 72 19.19 0.93 -0.39
CA TRP A 72 20.58 0.70 0.02
C TRP A 72 20.69 0.14 1.45
N LEU A 73 19.71 0.42 2.32
CA LEU A 73 19.60 -0.17 3.66
C LEU A 73 18.75 -1.44 3.69
N ARG A 74 18.21 -1.86 2.53
CA ARG A 74 17.22 -2.94 2.43
C ARG A 74 16.06 -2.76 3.42
N ARG A 75 15.65 -1.51 3.60
CA ARG A 75 14.65 -1.10 4.58
C ARG A 75 13.44 -0.52 3.88
N CYS A 76 12.25 -0.90 4.35
CA CYS A 76 11.00 -0.29 3.94
C CYS A 76 10.17 0.04 5.17
N THR A 77 9.74 1.30 5.26
CA THR A 77 8.94 1.82 6.36
C THR A 77 7.59 2.28 5.85
N VAL A 78 6.53 1.87 6.54
CA VAL A 78 5.16 2.32 6.32
C VAL A 78 4.68 3.02 7.58
N GLU A 79 4.33 4.29 7.45
CA GLU A 79 3.64 5.09 8.45
C GLU A 79 2.14 5.10 8.09
N LEU A 80 1.26 4.87 9.07
CA LEU A 80 -0.19 4.76 8.91
C LEU A 80 -0.90 5.60 9.95
N GLU A 81 -1.97 6.27 9.55
CA GLU A 81 -2.91 7.01 10.40
C GLU A 81 -4.35 6.74 9.96
N GLY A 82 -5.30 6.77 10.90
CA GLY A 82 -6.73 6.55 10.64
C GLY A 82 -7.13 5.08 10.51
N ILE A 83 -6.27 4.13 10.90
CA ILE A 83 -6.55 2.69 10.76
C ILE A 83 -7.31 2.09 11.95
N GLY A 84 -7.60 2.88 12.99
CA GLY A 84 -8.19 2.39 14.25
C GLY A 84 -9.65 1.91 14.13
N ARG A 85 -10.30 2.15 13.00
CA ARG A 85 -11.69 1.75 12.72
C ARG A 85 -11.82 0.35 12.10
N PHE A 86 -10.72 -0.20 11.59
CA PHE A 86 -10.65 -1.54 11.02
C PHE A 86 -10.39 -2.59 12.12
N GLU A 87 -10.83 -3.82 11.90
CA GLU A 87 -10.61 -4.94 12.83
C GLU A 87 -9.13 -5.36 12.92
N GLY A 88 -8.40 -5.08 11.84
CA GLY A 88 -6.96 -5.25 11.73
C GLY A 88 -6.46 -4.66 10.41
N THR A 89 -5.17 -4.34 10.39
CA THR A 89 -4.47 -3.92 9.18
C THR A 89 -3.35 -4.91 8.86
N ASP A 90 -3.31 -5.36 7.63
CA ASP A 90 -2.23 -6.19 7.10
C ASP A 90 -1.42 -5.39 6.08
N ILE A 91 -0.09 -5.50 6.13
CA ILE A 91 0.81 -4.86 5.17
C ILE A 91 1.63 -5.94 4.48
N ARG A 92 1.67 -5.87 3.15
CA ARG A 92 2.52 -6.70 2.31
C ARG A 92 3.65 -5.88 1.70
N PHE A 93 4.85 -6.04 2.26
CA PHE A 93 6.07 -5.39 1.80
C PHE A 93 6.69 -6.14 0.62
N GLY A 94 7.17 -5.41 -0.38
CA GLY A 94 7.88 -5.95 -1.54
C GLY A 94 7.31 -5.42 -2.87
N PRO A 95 7.70 -6.01 -4.01
CA PRO A 95 8.57 -7.18 -4.12
C PRO A 95 10.01 -6.89 -3.67
N PHE A 96 10.61 -7.85 -2.97
CA PHE A 96 12.03 -7.93 -2.72
C PHE A 96 12.65 -9.01 -3.63
N PRO A 97 13.98 -8.97 -3.89
CA PRO A 97 14.67 -10.13 -4.46
C PRO A 97 14.32 -11.40 -3.68
N ARG A 98 14.34 -12.56 -4.35
CA ARG A 98 14.03 -13.84 -3.69
C ARG A 98 14.91 -14.02 -2.46
N LEU A 99 14.29 -14.01 -1.29
CA LEU A 99 14.96 -14.32 -0.03
C LEU A 99 15.26 -15.81 0.02
N LEU A 100 16.54 -16.16 0.07
CA LEU A 100 16.98 -17.55 0.25
C LEU A 100 16.77 -18.01 1.69
N ASN A 101 16.96 -17.09 2.64
CA ASN A 101 16.77 -17.29 4.06
C ASN A 101 15.91 -16.15 4.61
N ASN A 102 15.16 -16.43 5.68
CA ASN A 102 14.31 -15.45 6.36
C ASN A 102 14.99 -15.01 7.67
N PRO A 103 15.87 -14.00 7.64
CA PRO A 103 16.80 -13.72 8.73
C PRO A 103 16.10 -13.28 10.03
N LYS A 104 14.87 -12.77 9.94
CA LYS A 104 14.12 -12.22 11.08
C LYS A 104 12.81 -12.98 11.37
N GLY A 105 12.61 -14.14 10.75
CA GLY A 105 11.42 -14.97 11.00
C GLY A 105 10.10 -14.35 10.52
N TYR A 106 10.15 -13.46 9.53
CA TYR A 106 8.97 -12.81 8.96
C TYR A 106 8.00 -13.82 8.30
N GLU A 107 6.72 -13.52 8.24
CA GLU A 107 5.84 -14.25 7.34
C GLU A 107 6.22 -13.88 5.89
N THR A 108 6.63 -14.87 5.09
CA THR A 108 7.11 -14.64 3.71
C THR A 108 6.22 -15.30 2.69
N GLU A 109 5.97 -14.61 1.58
CA GLU A 109 5.28 -15.12 0.40
C GLU A 109 6.28 -15.16 -0.76
N LEU A 110 6.44 -16.31 -1.42
CA LEU A 110 7.36 -16.50 -2.53
C LEU A 110 6.57 -16.65 -3.83
N ILE A 111 6.84 -15.80 -4.82
CA ILE A 111 6.25 -15.90 -6.17
C ILE A 111 7.36 -15.76 -7.20
N GLY A 112 7.66 -16.85 -7.91
CA GLY A 112 8.74 -16.88 -8.90
C GLY A 112 10.11 -16.54 -8.29
N ASN A 113 10.70 -15.43 -8.75
CA ASN A 113 12.01 -14.94 -8.30
C ASN A 113 11.92 -13.71 -7.37
N ALA A 114 10.74 -13.46 -6.82
CA ALA A 114 10.49 -12.39 -5.87
C ALA A 114 9.93 -12.94 -4.56
N SER A 115 10.11 -12.15 -3.50
CA SER A 115 9.55 -12.42 -2.18
C SER A 115 8.82 -11.21 -1.63
N TRP A 116 7.82 -11.46 -0.79
CA TRP A 116 7.08 -10.46 -0.05
C TRP A 116 7.10 -10.81 1.43
N ILE A 117 7.01 -9.79 2.27
CA ILE A 117 6.88 -9.94 3.72
C ILE A 117 5.51 -9.45 4.15
N TRP A 118 4.84 -10.27 4.95
CA TRP A 118 3.57 -9.93 5.56
C TRP A 118 3.75 -9.51 7.02
N VAL A 119 3.13 -8.39 7.38
CA VAL A 119 2.93 -7.98 8.77
C VAL A 119 1.42 -7.87 8.96
N ARG A 120 0.84 -8.71 9.81
CA ARG A 120 -0.61 -8.87 9.93
C ARG A 120 -1.17 -8.40 11.27
N GLY A 121 -2.46 -8.10 11.27
CA GLY A 121 -3.22 -7.85 12.50
C GLY A 121 -2.78 -6.60 13.25
N ILE A 122 -2.22 -5.62 12.54
CA ILE A 122 -1.82 -4.34 13.11
C ILE A 122 -3.09 -3.64 13.63
N LYS A 123 -3.06 -3.22 14.89
CA LYS A 123 -4.15 -2.50 15.57
C LYS A 123 -3.69 -1.16 16.10
N GLY A 124 -4.63 -0.24 16.33
CA GLY A 124 -4.38 1.12 16.81
C GLY A 124 -4.60 2.14 15.70
N ASP A 125 -4.71 3.42 16.03
CA ASP A 125 -5.06 4.44 15.04
C ASP A 125 -3.86 4.92 14.20
N LYS A 126 -2.69 5.05 14.85
CA LYS A 126 -1.42 5.45 14.24
C LYS A 126 -0.32 4.43 14.50
N ARG A 127 0.40 4.06 13.43
CA ARG A 127 1.48 3.05 13.47
C ARG A 127 2.61 3.38 12.51
N THR A 128 3.82 2.99 12.89
CA THR A 128 5.00 2.97 12.02
C THR A 128 5.54 1.57 12.03
N ILE A 129 5.60 0.93 10.87
CA ILE A 129 6.05 -0.44 10.68
C ILE A 129 7.26 -0.42 9.76
N THR A 130 8.35 -1.02 10.20
CA THR A 130 9.60 -1.11 9.42
C THR A 130 9.98 -2.56 9.22
N VAL A 131 10.27 -2.92 7.98
CA VAL A 131 10.84 -4.21 7.58
C VAL A 131 12.25 -3.97 7.05
N GLU A 132 13.18 -4.83 7.47
CA GLU A 132 14.59 -4.79 7.04
C GLU A 132 15.05 -6.20 6.69
N LEU A 133 15.80 -6.33 5.58
CA LEU A 133 16.23 -7.60 5.00
C LEU A 133 17.74 -7.80 4.97
#